data_AF-A0A7W9YJI2-F1
#
_entry.id   AF-A0A7W9YJI2-F1
#
_cell.length_a   1.000
_cell.length_b   1.000
_cell.length_c   1.000
_cell.angle_alpha   90.00
_cell.angle_beta   90.00
_cell.angle_gamma   90.00
#
_symmetry.space_group_name_H-M   'P 1'
#
loop_
_entity.id
_entity.type
_entity.pdbx_description
1 polymer ?
#
loop_
_entity_poly.entity_id
_entity_poly.type
_entity_poly.pdbx_seq_one_letter_code
_entity_poly.pdbx_strand_id
1 'polypeptide(L)'
;MAVPLLAFLSVTTACSSPGSECGSGTDSAESAVQRFLADVSAGRDEGACRYLTEGRTPDSREAEALRTRLGGADPASLRIATTDQMGAEHVVTVRTDDGTWVGDFSVIEGDSFLLSSWVTDEEYSPDASDADSS
;
A
#
# COMPACT_ATOMS: atom_id res chain seq x y z
N MET A 1 56.99 -4.41 31.23
CA MET A 1 55.85 -3.48 31.18
C MET A 1 55.09 -3.79 29.91
N ALA A 2 53.96 -4.49 30.03
CA ALA A 2 53.15 -4.93 28.90
C ALA A 2 51.84 -4.13 28.91
N VAL A 3 51.56 -3.44 27.81
CA VAL A 3 50.38 -2.57 27.63
C VAL A 3 49.17 -3.44 27.33
N PRO A 4 48.06 -3.33 28.09
CA PRO A 4 46.88 -4.15 27.85
C PRO A 4 46.11 -3.69 26.61
N LEU A 5 45.76 -4.71 25.84
CA LEU A 5 44.92 -4.72 24.65
C LEU A 5 43.47 -4.50 25.08
N LEU A 6 42.88 -3.36 24.74
CA LEU A 6 41.43 -3.14 24.86
C LEU A 6 40.92 -2.52 23.55
N ALA A 7 40.71 -3.39 22.57
CA ALA A 7 39.89 -3.09 21.41
C ALA A 7 38.42 -3.05 21.85
N PHE A 8 37.93 -1.86 22.21
CA PHE A 8 36.50 -1.59 22.29
C PHE A 8 35.96 -1.43 20.86
N LEU A 9 35.70 -2.54 20.18
CA LEU A 9 34.77 -2.56 19.05
C LEU A 9 33.36 -2.68 19.62
N SER A 10 32.77 -1.53 19.96
CA SER A 10 31.34 -1.42 20.24
C SER A 10 30.77 -0.32 19.35
N VAL A 11 30.86 -0.54 18.05
CA VAL A 11 30.00 0.13 17.08
C VAL A 11 29.02 -0.93 16.59
N THR A 12 28.00 -1.21 17.42
CA THR A 12 26.72 -1.61 16.86
C THR A 12 26.11 -0.32 16.32
N THR A 13 26.55 0.09 15.14
CA THR A 13 25.71 0.88 14.26
C THR A 13 24.45 0.05 14.08
N ALA A 14 23.42 0.36 14.85
CA ALA A 14 22.07 0.14 14.37
C ALA A 14 22.06 0.79 12.98
N CYS A 15 21.97 -0.02 11.94
CA CYS A 15 21.62 0.46 10.62
C CYS A 15 20.22 1.06 10.72
N SER A 16 20.12 2.27 11.26
CA SER A 16 19.10 3.21 10.85
C SER A 16 19.42 3.54 9.41
N SER A 17 18.91 2.72 8.49
CA SER A 17 18.90 3.07 7.08
C SER A 17 18.23 4.45 6.96
N PRO A 18 18.91 5.47 6.43
CA PRO A 18 18.27 6.75 6.18
C PRO A 18 17.20 6.54 5.09
N GLY A 19 15.92 6.73 5.42
CA GLY A 19 14.91 7.10 4.42
C GLY A 19 13.74 6.13 4.17
N SER A 20 13.25 5.37 5.15
CA SER A 20 11.92 4.76 5.06
C SER A 20 10.85 5.72 5.62
N GLU A 21 10.67 6.88 4.98
CA GLU A 21 9.60 7.82 5.31
C GLU A 21 8.31 7.35 4.65
N CYS A 22 7.63 6.41 5.31
CA CYS A 22 6.26 6.07 4.99
C CYS A 22 5.36 7.28 5.28
N GLY A 23 4.24 7.44 4.58
CA GLY A 23 3.34 8.57 4.83
C GLY A 23 3.60 9.85 4.02
N SER A 24 4.37 9.79 2.93
CA SER A 24 4.55 10.94 2.02
C SER A 24 3.32 11.18 1.12
N GLY A 25 2.61 10.12 0.75
CA GLY A 25 1.34 10.17 0.02
C GLY A 25 1.43 10.76 -1.39
N THR A 26 0.27 11.15 -1.92
CA THR A 26 0.13 11.80 -3.23
C THR A 26 -0.99 12.84 -3.23
N ASP A 27 -1.20 13.51 -4.37
CA ASP A 27 -2.21 14.56 -4.54
C ASP A 27 -3.64 14.03 -4.77
N SER A 28 -3.84 12.72 -4.98
CA SER A 28 -5.18 12.11 -5.16
C SER A 28 -5.25 10.66 -4.68
N ALA A 29 -6.45 10.18 -4.36
CA ALA A 29 -6.65 8.80 -3.92
C ALA A 29 -6.22 7.76 -4.97
N GLU A 30 -6.56 7.99 -6.25
CA GLU A 30 -6.18 7.12 -7.35
C GLU A 30 -4.66 7.11 -7.58
N SER A 31 -4.02 8.28 -7.46
CA SER A 31 -2.58 8.40 -7.63
C SER A 31 -1.82 7.62 -6.54
N ALA A 32 -2.33 7.65 -5.30
CA ALA A 32 -1.73 6.91 -4.19
C ALA A 32 -1.76 5.41 -4.48
N VAL A 33 -2.91 4.88 -4.91
CA VAL A 33 -3.09 3.47 -5.26
C VAL A 33 -2.25 3.08 -6.48
N GLN A 34 -2.23 3.91 -7.53
CA GLN A 34 -1.44 3.64 -8.72
C GLN A 34 0.05 3.50 -8.41
N ARG A 35 0.60 4.45 -7.65
CA ARG A 35 2.02 4.46 -7.29
C ARG A 35 2.39 3.33 -6.35
N PHE A 36 1.52 3.03 -5.39
CA PHE A 36 1.68 1.86 -4.52
C PHE A 36 1.77 0.56 -5.33
N LEU A 37 0.83 0.32 -6.25
CA LEU A 37 0.83 -0.88 -7.10
C LEU A 37 2.03 -0.93 -8.05
N ALA A 38 2.51 0.22 -8.54
CA ALA A 38 3.72 0.31 -9.36
C ALA A 38 5.01 -0.05 -8.59
N ASP A 39 5.05 0.21 -7.29
CA ASP A 39 6.19 -0.19 -6.46
C ASP A 39 6.07 -1.65 -6.01
N VAL A 40 4.88 -2.13 -5.64
CA VAL A 40 4.62 -3.54 -5.30
C VAL A 40 4.93 -4.48 -6.47
N SER A 41 4.46 -4.15 -7.68
CA SER A 41 4.72 -4.94 -8.90
C SER A 41 6.20 -5.02 -9.26
N ALA A 42 6.96 -3.96 -8.96
CA ALA A 42 8.41 -3.91 -9.17
C ALA A 42 9.22 -4.52 -8.02
N GLY A 43 8.58 -5.05 -6.96
CA GLY A 43 9.26 -5.57 -5.77
C GLY A 43 10.00 -4.49 -4.96
N ARG A 44 9.55 -3.24 -5.05
CA ARG A 44 10.13 -2.06 -4.38
C ARG A 44 9.39 -1.78 -3.08
N ASP A 45 9.48 -2.68 -2.11
CA ASP A 45 8.70 -2.62 -0.87
C ASP A 45 8.94 -1.31 -0.08
N GLU A 46 10.17 -0.78 -0.09
CA GLU A 46 10.51 0.52 0.51
C GLU A 46 9.82 1.70 -0.20
N GLY A 47 9.64 1.61 -1.52
CA GLY A 47 8.92 2.61 -2.30
C GLY A 47 7.42 2.57 -2.02
N ALA A 48 6.85 1.36 -1.95
CA ALA A 48 5.45 1.13 -1.63
C ALA A 48 5.05 1.72 -0.27
N CYS A 49 5.95 1.66 0.73
CA CYS A 49 5.68 2.20 2.06
C CYS A 49 5.38 3.70 2.07
N ARG A 50 5.90 4.48 1.12
CA ARG A 50 5.68 5.95 1.03
C ARG A 50 4.22 6.33 0.89
N TYR A 51 3.41 5.45 0.32
CA TYR A 51 1.99 5.69 0.06
C TYR A 51 1.09 5.07 1.12
N LEU A 52 1.65 4.41 2.13
CA LEU A 52 0.88 3.85 3.24
C LEU A 52 0.83 4.84 4.40
N THR A 53 -0.22 4.76 5.22
CA THR A 53 -0.28 5.48 6.50
C THR A 53 0.92 5.14 7.40
N GLU A 54 1.37 6.09 8.22
CA GLU A 54 2.53 5.88 9.09
C GLU A 54 2.37 4.60 9.95
N GLY A 55 3.47 3.85 10.07
CA GLY A 55 3.49 2.58 10.82
C GLY A 55 2.90 1.38 10.07
N ARG A 56 2.40 1.56 8.85
CA ARG A 56 2.07 0.45 7.94
C ARG A 56 3.27 0.12 7.06
N THR A 57 3.50 -1.17 6.90
CA THR A 57 4.36 -1.76 5.87
C THR A 57 3.55 -2.86 5.20
N PRO A 58 3.60 -3.01 3.86
CA PRO A 58 2.96 -4.15 3.23
C PRO A 58 3.70 -5.40 3.69
N ASP A 59 2.96 -6.38 4.23
CA ASP A 59 3.61 -7.65 4.56
C ASP A 59 3.94 -8.41 3.26
N SER A 60 4.93 -9.30 3.33
CA SER A 60 5.42 -10.01 2.13
C SER A 60 4.35 -10.87 1.46
N ARG A 61 3.33 -11.33 2.20
CA ARG A 61 2.24 -12.17 1.69
C ARG A 61 1.19 -11.31 0.99
N GLU A 62 0.83 -10.17 1.55
CA GLU A 62 -0.07 -9.18 0.92
C GLU A 62 0.52 -8.65 -0.38
N ALA A 63 1.81 -8.29 -0.37
CA ALA A 63 2.51 -7.84 -1.57
C ALA A 63 2.53 -8.92 -2.67
N GLU A 64 2.78 -10.18 -2.32
CA GLU A 64 2.76 -11.30 -3.28
C GLU A 64 1.34 -11.58 -3.82
N ALA A 65 0.32 -11.47 -2.98
CA ALA A 65 -1.08 -11.60 -3.41
C ALA A 65 -1.45 -10.52 -4.44
N LEU A 66 -1.05 -9.27 -4.19
CA LEU A 66 -1.24 -8.17 -5.14
C LEU A 66 -0.48 -8.40 -6.45
N ARG A 67 0.78 -8.82 -6.41
CA ARG A 67 1.55 -9.16 -7.63
C ARG A 67 0.88 -10.27 -8.43
N THR A 68 0.38 -11.30 -7.74
CA THR A 68 -0.33 -12.42 -8.37
C THR A 68 -1.62 -11.94 -9.03
N ARG A 69 -2.41 -11.10 -8.36
CA ARG A 69 -3.67 -10.52 -8.88
C ARG A 69 -3.45 -9.60 -10.07
N LEU A 70 -2.37 -8.81 -10.06
CA LEU A 70 -1.99 -8.00 -11.21
C LEU A 70 -1.66 -8.88 -12.41
N GLY A 71 -1.21 -10.13 -12.22
CA GLY A 71 -0.98 -11.08 -13.32
C GLY A 71 0.05 -10.60 -14.35
N GLY A 72 0.95 -9.69 -13.94
CA GLY A 72 1.90 -9.02 -14.83
C GLY A 72 1.31 -7.86 -15.66
N ALA A 73 0.08 -7.42 -15.38
CA ALA A 73 -0.48 -6.20 -15.96
C ALA A 73 0.39 -4.99 -15.63
N ASP A 74 0.50 -4.08 -16.60
CA ASP A 74 1.20 -2.81 -16.40
C ASP A 74 0.40 -1.94 -15.41
N PRO A 75 0.99 -1.49 -14.29
CA PRO A 75 0.35 -0.57 -13.36
C PRO A 75 -0.16 0.72 -14.03
N ALA A 76 0.46 1.15 -15.13
CA ALA A 76 0.02 2.31 -15.90
C ALA A 76 -1.26 2.05 -16.72
N SER A 77 -1.59 0.79 -17.01
CA SER A 77 -2.80 0.39 -17.74
C SER A 77 -3.95 -0.05 -16.83
N LEU A 78 -3.82 0.14 -15.50
CA LEU A 78 -4.89 -0.17 -14.56
C LEU A 78 -5.99 0.87 -14.63
N ARG A 79 -7.23 0.39 -14.55
CA ARG A 79 -8.43 1.21 -14.38
C ARG A 79 -8.65 1.42 -12.90
N ILE A 80 -8.31 2.62 -12.43
CA ILE A 80 -8.37 3.02 -11.03
C ILE A 80 -9.45 4.10 -10.92
N ALA A 81 -10.43 3.87 -10.07
CA ALA A 81 -11.53 4.81 -9.87
C ALA A 81 -11.96 4.83 -8.40
N THR A 82 -12.15 6.04 -7.86
CA THR A 82 -12.84 6.22 -6.59
C THR A 82 -14.31 5.83 -6.74
N THR A 83 -14.78 4.89 -5.93
CA THR A 83 -16.14 4.32 -5.98
C THR A 83 -17.01 4.75 -4.82
N ASP A 84 -16.43 5.09 -3.68
CA ASP A 84 -17.13 5.62 -2.51
C ASP A 84 -16.27 6.64 -1.75
N GLN A 85 -16.92 7.54 -1.03
CA GLN A 85 -16.27 8.54 -0.19
C GLN A 85 -17.09 8.79 1.09
N MET A 86 -16.46 8.58 2.24
CA MET A 86 -17.04 8.84 3.56
C MET A 86 -16.15 9.78 4.35
N GLY A 87 -16.46 11.08 4.29
CA GLY A 87 -15.62 12.11 4.91
C GLY A 87 -14.24 12.16 4.26
N ALA A 88 -13.20 11.85 5.03
CA ALA A 88 -11.82 11.82 4.55
C ALA A 88 -11.39 10.45 4.00
N GLU A 89 -12.24 9.42 4.09
CA GLU A 89 -11.92 8.10 3.56
C GLU A 89 -12.49 7.93 2.15
N HIS A 90 -11.67 7.41 1.25
CA HIS A 90 -11.99 7.14 -0.16
C HIS A 90 -11.80 5.66 -0.43
N VAL A 91 -12.81 5.02 -1.04
CA VAL A 91 -12.69 3.65 -1.54
C VAL A 91 -12.33 3.73 -3.02
N VAL A 92 -11.21 3.13 -3.39
CA VAL A 92 -10.68 3.11 -4.75
C VAL A 92 -10.69 1.68 -5.25
N THR A 93 -11.46 1.42 -6.30
CA THR A 93 -11.52 0.11 -6.95
C THR A 93 -10.53 0.06 -8.10
N VAL A 94 -9.76 -1.03 -8.16
CA VAL A 94 -8.78 -1.29 -9.22
C VAL A 94 -9.20 -2.48 -10.07
N ARG A 95 -9.20 -2.27 -11.38
CA ARG A 95 -9.37 -3.32 -12.37
C ARG A 95 -8.24 -3.27 -13.39
N THR A 96 -7.89 -4.42 -13.94
CA THR A 96 -7.05 -4.50 -15.14
C THR A 96 -7.85 -4.03 -16.37
N ASP A 97 -7.16 -3.88 -17.49
CA ASP A 97 -7.76 -3.37 -18.73
C ASP A 97 -8.78 -4.32 -19.38
N ASP A 98 -8.63 -5.62 -19.15
CA ASP A 98 -9.61 -6.66 -19.52
C ASP A 98 -10.79 -6.74 -18.54
N GLY A 99 -10.80 -5.93 -17.48
CA GLY A 99 -11.89 -5.81 -16.52
C GLY A 99 -11.78 -6.74 -15.31
N THR A 100 -10.69 -7.51 -15.19
CA THR A 100 -10.42 -8.33 -14.00
C THR A 100 -10.28 -7.46 -12.76
N TRP A 101 -10.98 -7.81 -11.68
CA TRP A 101 -10.88 -7.08 -10.42
C TRP A 101 -9.59 -7.45 -9.69
N VAL A 102 -8.84 -6.42 -9.28
CA VAL A 102 -7.56 -6.56 -8.56
C VAL A 102 -7.78 -6.43 -7.06
N GLY A 103 -8.59 -5.45 -6.66
CA GLY A 103 -8.85 -5.14 -5.25
C GLY A 103 -9.57 -3.81 -5.05
N ASP A 104 -10.05 -3.62 -3.84
CA ASP A 104 -10.54 -2.34 -3.34
C ASP A 104 -9.59 -1.80 -2.27
N PHE A 105 -9.30 -0.51 -2.33
CA PHE A 105 -8.28 0.15 -1.53
C PHE A 105 -8.91 1.30 -0.75
N SER A 106 -8.73 1.32 0.56
CA SER A 106 -9.10 2.47 1.39
C SER A 106 -7.95 3.46 1.45
N VAL A 107 -8.25 4.71 1.11
CA VAL A 107 -7.31 5.82 1.11
C VAL A 107 -7.84 6.93 2.02
N ILE A 108 -7.00 7.40 2.94
CA ILE A 108 -7.33 8.50 3.85
C ILE A 108 -6.73 9.79 3.31
N GLU A 109 -7.56 10.82 3.24
CA GLU A 109 -7.23 12.20 2.90
C GLU A 109 -6.83 12.98 4.17
N GLY A 110 -5.60 13.51 4.18
CA GLY A 110 -5.10 14.44 5.18
C GLY A 110 -4.35 15.59 4.51
N ASP A 111 -3.08 15.79 4.86
CA ASP A 111 -2.18 16.67 4.09
C ASP A 111 -1.79 16.07 2.72
N SER A 112 -1.94 14.75 2.58
CA SER A 112 -1.78 13.97 1.36
C SER A 112 -2.73 12.76 1.40
N PHE A 113 -2.84 12.03 0.28
CA PHE A 113 -3.62 10.80 0.19
C PHE A 113 -2.76 9.57 0.49
N LEU A 114 -3.18 8.78 1.48
CA LEU A 114 -2.44 7.62 1.99
C LEU A 114 -3.32 6.37 2.10
N LEU A 115 -2.83 5.24 1.64
CA LEU A 115 -3.49 3.95 1.77
C LEU A 115 -3.53 3.52 3.23
N SER A 116 -4.72 3.23 3.72
CA SER A 116 -4.94 2.74 5.07
C SER A 116 -5.07 1.22 5.11
N SER A 117 -5.69 0.62 4.09
CA SER A 117 -5.95 -0.81 3.95
C SER A 117 -6.35 -1.17 2.52
N TRP A 118 -6.37 -2.45 2.20
CA TRP A 118 -6.88 -2.96 0.93
C TRP A 118 -7.48 -4.36 1.12
N VAL A 119 -8.42 -4.70 0.24
CA VAL A 119 -9.07 -6.01 0.17
C VAL A 119 -8.84 -6.58 -1.22
N THR A 120 -8.24 -7.77 -1.26
CA THR A 120 -7.90 -8.50 -2.51
C THR A 120 -8.64 -9.82 -2.64
N ASP A 121 -9.45 -10.16 -1.64
CA ASP A 121 -10.33 -11.32 -1.63
C ASP A 121 -11.73 -10.85 -2.00
N GLU A 122 -12.40 -11.56 -2.92
CA GLU A 122 -13.76 -11.23 -3.37
C GLU A 122 -14.83 -11.42 -2.27
N GLU A 123 -14.43 -11.56 -1.00
CA GLU A 123 -15.34 -11.70 0.14
C GLU A 123 -15.91 -10.35 0.61
N TYR A 124 -15.96 -9.35 -0.28
CA TYR A 124 -16.90 -8.23 -0.13
C TYR A 124 -18.17 -8.52 -0.94
N SER A 125 -19.04 -9.34 -0.34
CA SER A 125 -20.47 -9.25 -0.60
C SER A 125 -20.98 -8.09 0.26
N PRO A 126 -21.30 -6.91 -0.30
CA PRO A 126 -22.22 -6.03 0.40
C PRO A 126 -23.52 -6.82 0.48
N ASP A 127 -23.76 -7.38 1.65
CA ASP A 127 -25.02 -8.01 2.01
C ASP A 127 -26.10 -6.98 1.66
N ALA A 128 -26.83 -7.23 0.58
CA ALA A 128 -28.03 -6.50 0.22
C ALA A 128 -29.16 -6.87 1.20
N SER A 129 -28.89 -6.82 2.50
CA SER A 129 -29.91 -6.77 3.53
C SER A 129 -30.25 -5.30 3.71
N ASP A 130 -31.23 -4.84 2.94
CA ASP A 130 -32.26 -3.87 3.36
C ASP A 130 -32.99 -3.36 2.11
N ALA A 131 -33.69 -4.26 1.43
CA ALA A 131 -34.74 -3.91 0.49
C ALA A 131 -35.95 -4.84 0.64
N ASP A 132 -36.43 -5.01 1.88
CA ASP A 132 -37.81 -5.43 2.11
C ASP A 132 -38.36 -4.80 3.39
N SER A 133 -38.91 -3.60 3.22
CA SER A 133 -39.84 -2.99 4.17
C SER A 133 -40.69 -1.98 3.41
N SER A 134 -41.74 -2.47 2.76
CA SER A 134 -43.11 -1.87 2.74
C SER A 134 -44.05 -2.67 1.83
#